data_AF-A0A9Q0RZK2-F1
#
_entry.id   AF-A0A9Q0RZK2-F1
#
_cell.length_a   1.000
_cell.length_b   1.000
_cell.length_c   1.000
_cell.angle_alpha   90.00
_cell.angle_beta   90.00
_cell.angle_gamma   90.00
#
_symmetry.space_group_name_H-M   'P 1'
#
loop_
_entity.id
_entity.type
_entity.pdbx_description
1 polymer ?
#
loop_
_entity_poly.entity_id
_entity_poly.type
_entity_poly.pdbx_seq_one_letter_code
_entity_poly.pdbx_strand_id
1 'polypeptide(L)'
;MASRILFSSSKILNSFSRLSITHQIPSNFRRCDLLNPFSLNNVPSINSVRHTSFFNKLSADQLWKGCTSVSNAGKKRGRARGIGRKKDLNKGQIIGVGKTNIVWPGLNAPIVKGRELVRQQKLPDNPDWEANLRKIRDTMSEFRSLKMNPLERGWTGAKVGGRSIGPPDPIGQNTFEGFDCRVLEMKLVVVMKGTLGRKRRQSAFVVTGNGNGLAGFAVAKSVEGKAALRKAKNRSAQKLVNIELCDGHTVMHDFYCRFGATKITVIKKPRGFGLVCHRAIKTMCEVIGIKDLYAKIEGSTNVQHITKAFFIGLLQQRTPAEIAEQKGLHLVEFRSENGRFPKVIASPTACRESEDIPGNEVMDFKQYMMNDRVIYKRKKYPPFYTKHRSWEIYCRRQEKIRNHDKVKLDMHLHYGEIRSFLTDKYPECRPPSGKAKVVESEAE
;
A
#
# COMPACT_ATOMS: atom_id res chain seq x y z
N MET A 1 -16.85 42.59 41.08
CA MET A 1 -15.54 42.53 40.39
C MET A 1 -15.77 41.81 39.06
N ALA A 2 -16.24 42.50 38.02
CA ALA A 2 -15.45 43.28 37.06
C ALA A 2 -14.27 42.43 36.52
N SER A 3 -14.15 42.06 35.25
CA SER A 3 -14.66 42.67 34.01
C SER A 3 -14.74 41.64 32.87
N ARG A 4 -15.79 41.82 32.05
CA ARG A 4 -16.02 41.21 30.74
C ARG A 4 -15.04 41.79 29.72
N ILE A 5 -14.57 40.99 28.75
CA ILE A 5 -14.32 41.47 27.37
C ILE A 5 -14.82 40.41 26.38
N LEU A 6 -15.92 40.75 25.72
CA LEU A 6 -16.42 40.24 24.43
C LEU A 6 -15.68 40.96 23.30
N PHE A 7 -15.50 40.33 22.14
CA PHE A 7 -15.61 40.89 20.76
C PHE A 7 -15.26 39.73 19.80
N SER A 8 -16.18 39.18 19.01
CA SER A 8 -16.84 39.72 17.81
C SER A 8 -16.17 39.25 16.51
N SER A 9 -17.03 38.70 15.67
CA SER A 9 -16.87 38.24 14.30
C SER A 9 -16.18 39.26 13.36
N SER A 10 -15.36 38.76 12.43
CA SER A 10 -15.48 39.13 11.01
C SER A 10 -14.66 38.19 10.11
N LYS A 11 -15.33 37.71 9.06
CA LYS A 11 -14.75 36.97 7.93
C LYS A 11 -13.90 37.94 7.11
N ILE A 12 -12.65 37.59 6.81
CA ILE A 12 -11.90 38.21 5.72
C ILE A 12 -11.14 37.12 4.96
N LEU A 13 -11.55 36.93 3.70
CA LEU A 13 -10.83 36.21 2.65
C LEU A 13 -9.48 36.87 2.40
N ASN A 14 -8.39 36.10 2.39
CA ASN A 14 -7.10 36.57 1.88
C ASN A 14 -6.58 35.63 0.79
N SER A 15 -6.90 36.02 -0.44
CA SER A 15 -6.20 35.70 -1.68
C SER A 15 -4.83 36.37 -1.70
N PHE A 16 -3.75 35.59 -1.72
CA PHE A 16 -2.41 36.11 -2.02
C PHE A 16 -2.13 36.00 -3.52
N SER A 17 -2.51 37.04 -4.26
CA SER A 17 -2.02 37.33 -5.61
C SER A 17 -0.71 38.11 -5.52
N ARG A 18 0.28 37.70 -6.32
CA ARG A 18 1.56 38.38 -6.54
C ARG A 18 1.32 39.81 -7.05
N LEU A 19 1.88 40.79 -6.35
CA LEU A 19 2.01 42.16 -6.84
C LEU A 19 3.18 42.25 -7.84
N SER A 20 2.86 42.59 -9.07
CA SER A 20 3.76 43.13 -10.09
C SER A 20 3.76 44.65 -9.98
N ILE A 21 4.91 45.25 -9.71
CA ILE A 21 5.10 46.70 -9.72
C ILE A 21 5.39 47.12 -11.16
N THR A 22 4.45 47.81 -11.78
CA THR A 22 4.60 48.55 -13.04
C THR A 22 4.74 50.03 -12.71
N HIS A 23 5.91 50.62 -12.97
CA HIS A 23 6.05 52.08 -13.00
C HIS A 23 5.92 52.56 -14.46
N GLN A 24 4.81 53.25 -14.74
CA GLN A 24 4.69 54.19 -15.84
C GLN A 24 5.27 55.53 -15.39
N ILE A 25 6.08 56.16 -16.24
CA ILE A 25 6.55 57.55 -16.09
C ILE A 25 6.17 58.28 -17.40
N PRO A 26 5.70 59.54 -17.34
CA PRO A 26 4.94 60.17 -18.40
C PRO A 26 5.80 60.79 -19.51
N SER A 27 5.15 60.95 -20.66
CA SER A 27 5.59 61.72 -21.82
C SER A 27 5.53 63.22 -21.57
N ASN A 28 6.64 63.90 -21.89
CA ASN A 28 6.78 65.27 -22.41
C ASN A 28 7.97 65.95 -21.74
N PHE A 29 9.07 66.16 -22.46
CA PHE A 29 9.74 67.46 -22.50
C PHE A 29 10.71 67.52 -23.69
N ARG A 30 10.84 68.74 -24.21
CA ARG A 30 11.27 69.10 -25.57
C ARG A 30 12.78 68.96 -25.79
N ARG A 31 13.12 68.88 -27.09
CA ARG A 31 14.43 69.14 -27.72
C ARG A 31 15.25 70.22 -26.99
N CYS A 32 16.51 69.89 -26.72
CA CYS A 32 17.63 70.82 -26.82
C CYS A 32 18.76 70.08 -27.53
N ASP A 33 19.02 70.48 -28.77
CA ASP A 33 20.19 70.09 -29.54
C ASP A 33 21.44 70.63 -28.87
N LEU A 34 22.34 69.74 -28.43
CA LEU A 34 23.74 70.07 -28.18
C LEU A 34 24.60 69.04 -28.92
N LEU A 35 25.27 69.58 -29.94
CA LEU A 35 26.24 68.94 -30.80
C LEU A 35 27.36 68.29 -29.96
N ASN A 36 27.53 66.98 -30.12
CA ASN A 36 28.76 66.29 -29.76
C ASN A 36 29.12 65.30 -30.90
N PRO A 37 30.12 65.61 -31.73
CA PRO A 37 30.54 64.74 -32.82
C PRO A 37 31.62 63.80 -32.30
N PHE A 38 31.24 62.79 -31.52
CA PHE A 38 32.12 61.66 -31.24
C PHE A 38 31.38 60.34 -31.52
N SER A 39 31.41 59.96 -32.81
CA SER A 39 31.62 58.59 -33.28
C SER A 39 31.14 57.46 -32.35
N LEU A 40 29.83 57.19 -32.39
CA LEU A 40 29.29 55.86 -32.07
C LEU A 40 29.39 54.99 -33.33
N ASN A 41 30.60 54.56 -33.68
CA ASN A 41 30.81 53.49 -34.65
C ASN A 41 31.61 52.38 -33.98
N ASN A 42 31.05 51.17 -34.07
CA ASN A 42 31.63 49.87 -33.68
C ASN A 42 31.72 49.55 -32.19
N VAL A 43 30.58 49.22 -31.59
CA VAL A 43 30.58 48.05 -30.70
C VAL A 43 30.51 46.83 -31.63
N PRO A 44 31.57 46.01 -31.76
CA PRO A 44 31.47 44.81 -32.57
C PRO A 44 30.43 43.91 -31.91
N SER A 45 29.29 43.70 -32.58
CA SER A 45 28.45 42.55 -32.30
C SER A 45 29.33 41.33 -32.52
N ILE A 46 29.84 40.74 -31.45
CA ILE A 46 30.50 39.43 -31.49
C ILE A 46 29.39 38.44 -31.82
N ASN A 47 29.01 38.38 -33.09
CA ASN A 47 28.33 37.24 -33.65
C ASN A 47 29.31 36.10 -33.48
N SER A 48 29.04 35.24 -32.49
CA SER A 48 29.75 33.98 -32.35
C SER A 48 29.40 33.13 -33.57
N VAL A 49 30.13 33.35 -34.66
CA VAL A 49 30.06 32.49 -35.84
C VAL A 49 30.66 31.18 -35.40
N ARG A 50 29.80 30.20 -35.09
CA ARG A 50 30.29 28.83 -34.86
C ARG A 50 30.86 28.35 -36.20
N HIS A 51 32.18 28.20 -36.26
CA HIS A 51 32.85 27.59 -37.41
C HIS A 51 32.54 26.08 -37.46
N THR A 52 31.33 25.72 -37.90
CA THR A 52 30.93 24.33 -38.10
C THR A 52 31.30 23.91 -39.53
N SER A 53 32.38 23.14 -39.68
CA SER A 53 32.71 22.45 -40.92
C SER A 53 32.18 21.01 -40.92
N PHE A 54 32.21 20.33 -42.07
CA PHE A 54 31.90 18.90 -42.14
C PHE A 54 32.76 18.06 -41.20
N PHE A 55 34.06 18.36 -41.15
CA PHE A 55 35.04 17.66 -40.31
C PHE A 55 34.87 17.92 -38.80
N ASN A 56 34.21 19.03 -38.44
CA ASN A 56 33.97 19.39 -37.04
C ASN A 56 32.58 18.96 -36.53
N LYS A 57 31.81 18.18 -37.30
CA LYS A 57 30.52 17.64 -36.86
C LYS A 57 30.71 16.46 -35.91
N LEU A 58 30.09 16.55 -34.74
CA LEU A 58 30.08 15.47 -33.75
C LEU A 58 28.89 14.54 -33.96
N SER A 59 29.01 13.32 -33.45
CA SER A 59 27.88 12.37 -33.46
C SER A 59 26.76 12.85 -32.55
N ALA A 60 25.52 12.41 -32.84
CA ALA A 60 24.37 12.75 -32.02
C ALA A 60 24.58 12.37 -30.54
N ASP A 61 25.24 11.25 -30.25
CA ASP A 61 25.54 10.81 -28.89
C ASP A 61 26.49 11.74 -28.15
N GLN A 62 27.50 12.27 -28.83
CA GLN A 62 28.42 13.24 -28.26
C GLN A 62 27.72 14.57 -27.98
N LEU A 63 26.89 15.05 -28.91
CA LEU A 63 26.09 16.27 -28.75
C LEU A 63 25.12 16.13 -27.57
N TRP A 64 24.35 15.04 -27.53
CA TRP A 64 23.41 14.78 -26.44
C TRP A 64 24.11 14.57 -25.10
N LYS A 65 25.29 13.94 -25.08
CA LYS A 65 26.13 13.85 -23.89
C LYS A 65 26.55 15.24 -23.42
N GLY A 66 26.94 16.15 -24.31
CA GLY A 66 27.23 17.53 -23.97
C GLY A 66 26.02 18.25 -23.33
N CYS A 67 24.84 18.15 -23.95
CA CYS A 67 23.64 18.87 -23.51
C CYS A 67 22.95 18.30 -22.26
N THR A 68 22.97 16.97 -22.08
CA THR A 68 22.24 16.29 -20.99
C THR A 68 23.14 15.83 -19.85
N SER A 69 24.45 15.81 -20.04
CA SER A 69 25.36 15.46 -18.96
C SER A 69 25.45 16.58 -17.93
N VAL A 70 25.83 16.17 -16.74
CA VAL A 70 26.20 17.06 -15.65
C VAL A 70 27.68 16.79 -15.40
N SER A 71 28.41 17.80 -14.92
CA SER A 71 29.76 17.58 -14.40
C SER A 71 29.77 16.36 -13.45
N ASN A 72 30.85 15.58 -13.50
CA ASN A 72 30.98 14.37 -12.67
C ASN A 72 30.75 14.68 -11.18
N ALA A 73 31.20 15.85 -10.71
CA ALA A 73 30.95 16.36 -9.37
C ALA A 73 29.45 16.62 -9.11
N GLY A 74 28.75 17.26 -10.07
CA GLY A 74 27.32 17.52 -9.99
C GLY A 74 26.49 16.24 -9.99
N LYS A 75 26.82 15.25 -10.84
CA LYS A 75 26.17 13.94 -10.87
C LYS A 75 26.35 13.16 -9.56
N LYS A 76 27.59 13.15 -9.02
CA LYS A 76 27.91 12.45 -7.75
C LYS A 76 27.17 13.04 -6.55
N ARG A 77 27.00 14.37 -6.50
CA ARG A 77 26.38 15.07 -5.35
C ARG A 77 24.87 15.34 -5.53
N GLY A 78 24.33 15.12 -6.72
CA GLY A 78 22.93 15.40 -7.05
C GLY A 78 22.62 16.90 -7.11
N ARG A 79 23.51 17.68 -7.73
CA ARG A 79 23.33 19.15 -7.90
C ARG A 79 22.44 19.50 -9.10
N ALA A 80 22.18 18.54 -9.99
CA ALA A 80 21.37 18.78 -11.18
C ALA A 80 19.88 18.65 -10.91
N ARG A 81 19.10 19.55 -11.51
CA ARG A 81 17.63 19.54 -11.53
C ARG A 81 17.15 19.62 -12.98
N GLY A 82 16.05 18.94 -13.31
CA GLY A 82 15.32 19.19 -14.56
C GLY A 82 16.08 18.89 -15.86
N ILE A 83 16.97 17.89 -15.89
CA ILE A 83 17.69 17.53 -17.11
C ILE A 83 16.68 17.09 -18.18
N GLY A 84 16.73 17.75 -19.35
CA GLY A 84 15.92 17.37 -20.50
C GLY A 84 16.26 15.94 -20.97
N ARG A 85 15.25 15.20 -21.41
CA ARG A 85 15.47 13.85 -21.94
C ARG A 85 16.05 13.92 -23.35
N LYS A 86 16.93 12.96 -23.67
CA LYS A 86 17.46 12.77 -25.03
C LYS A 86 16.29 12.51 -25.98
N LYS A 87 16.17 13.33 -27.03
CA LYS A 87 15.23 13.10 -28.14
C LYS A 87 15.98 12.37 -29.25
N ASP A 88 15.43 11.25 -29.71
CA ASP A 88 16.01 10.52 -30.83
C ASP A 88 15.55 11.13 -32.14
N LEU A 89 16.46 11.79 -32.86
CA LEU A 89 16.16 12.46 -34.12
C LEU A 89 16.07 11.49 -35.31
N ASN A 90 16.58 10.25 -35.15
CA ASN A 90 16.55 9.23 -36.19
C ASN A 90 15.19 8.52 -36.25
N LYS A 91 14.45 8.51 -35.15
CA LYS A 91 13.12 7.91 -35.08
C LYS A 91 12.15 8.67 -36.00
N GLY A 92 11.57 7.94 -36.95
CA GLY A 92 10.66 8.50 -37.98
C GLY A 92 11.35 8.95 -39.27
N GLN A 93 12.66 8.76 -39.41
CA GLN A 93 13.37 8.97 -40.67
C GLN A 93 13.47 7.66 -41.46
N ILE A 94 13.32 7.75 -42.79
CA ILE A 94 13.43 6.62 -43.72
C ILE A 94 14.63 6.90 -44.63
N ILE A 95 15.46 5.88 -44.86
CA ILE A 95 16.64 5.99 -45.73
C ILE A 95 16.17 6.32 -47.16
N GLY A 96 16.82 7.29 -47.80
CA GLY A 96 16.45 7.74 -49.14
C GLY A 96 15.29 8.75 -49.18
N VAL A 97 14.71 9.14 -48.03
CA VAL A 97 13.68 10.20 -47.98
C VAL A 97 14.29 11.48 -47.40
N GLY A 98 14.09 12.61 -48.07
CA GLY A 98 14.63 13.91 -47.67
C GLY A 98 13.70 15.06 -48.01
N LYS A 99 14.20 16.30 -47.83
CA LYS A 99 13.45 17.52 -48.15
C LYS A 99 13.05 17.56 -49.63
N THR A 100 13.95 17.15 -50.51
CA THR A 100 13.65 16.94 -51.92
C THR A 100 13.05 15.55 -52.10
N ASN A 101 11.84 15.50 -52.65
CA ASN A 101 11.11 14.26 -52.85
C ASN A 101 11.65 13.51 -54.08
N ILE A 102 12.73 12.74 -53.90
CA ILE A 102 13.36 11.94 -54.97
C ILE A 102 13.08 10.47 -54.72
N VAL A 103 12.63 9.76 -55.75
CA VAL A 103 12.47 8.31 -55.75
C VAL A 103 13.81 7.67 -56.06
N TRP A 104 14.30 6.84 -55.15
CA TRP A 104 15.53 6.06 -55.23
C TRP A 104 15.16 4.57 -55.30
N PRO A 105 15.24 3.94 -56.49
CA PRO A 105 14.99 2.52 -56.66
C PRO A 105 15.92 1.70 -55.76
N GLY A 106 15.36 0.82 -54.92
CA GLY A 106 16.08 0.01 -53.96
C GLY A 106 16.31 0.66 -52.58
N LEU A 107 15.99 1.94 -52.39
CA LEU A 107 16.06 2.61 -51.08
C LEU A 107 14.67 2.97 -50.54
N ASN A 108 13.98 3.90 -51.19
CA ASN A 108 12.65 4.37 -50.76
C ASN A 108 11.50 3.85 -51.64
N ALA A 109 11.84 3.24 -52.79
CA ALA A 109 10.90 2.61 -53.70
C ALA A 109 11.45 1.25 -54.16
N PRO A 110 10.58 0.28 -54.50
CA PRO A 110 11.03 -0.99 -55.06
C PRO A 110 11.71 -0.77 -56.42
N ILE A 111 12.67 -1.65 -56.74
CA ILE A 111 13.40 -1.59 -58.01
C ILE A 111 12.46 -1.84 -59.19
N VAL A 112 11.47 -2.72 -59.03
CA VAL A 112 10.45 -3.04 -60.04
C VAL A 112 9.07 -2.74 -59.46
N LYS A 113 8.22 -2.05 -60.22
CA LYS A 113 6.83 -1.79 -59.86
C LYS A 113 5.94 -2.38 -60.96
N GLY A 114 5.31 -3.51 -60.68
CA GLY A 114 4.57 -4.27 -61.70
C GLY A 114 5.53 -4.92 -62.70
N ARG A 115 5.45 -4.52 -63.97
CA ARG A 115 6.34 -5.00 -65.06
C ARG A 115 7.44 -4.00 -65.44
N GLU A 116 7.43 -2.81 -64.82
CA GLU A 116 8.32 -1.72 -65.19
C GLU A 116 9.44 -1.53 -64.17
N LEU A 117 10.64 -1.28 -64.69
CA LEU A 117 11.80 -0.91 -63.89
C LEU A 117 11.64 0.55 -63.43
N VAL A 118 11.62 0.77 -62.12
CA VAL A 118 11.48 2.10 -61.54
C VAL A 118 12.78 2.87 -61.76
N ARG A 119 12.68 4.03 -62.41
CA ARG A 119 13.81 4.95 -62.60
C ARG A 119 13.83 6.02 -61.51
N GLN A 120 15.00 6.60 -61.28
CA GLN A 120 15.12 7.74 -60.38
C GLN A 120 14.32 8.92 -60.93
N GLN A 121 13.39 9.44 -60.13
CA GLN A 121 12.53 10.56 -60.51
C GLN A 121 12.38 11.53 -59.36
N LYS A 122 12.36 12.85 -59.66
CA LYS A 122 12.02 13.88 -58.69
C LYS A 122 10.52 14.13 -58.74
N LEU A 123 9.84 13.84 -57.64
CA LEU A 123 8.43 14.14 -57.44
C LEU A 123 8.27 15.57 -56.89
N PRO A 124 7.04 16.13 -56.92
CA PRO A 124 6.73 17.37 -56.23
C PRO A 124 7.06 17.28 -54.73
N ASP A 125 7.49 18.41 -54.16
CA ASP A 125 7.82 18.49 -52.74
C ASP A 125 6.60 18.14 -51.88
N ASN A 126 6.79 17.28 -50.88
CA ASN A 126 5.71 16.81 -50.01
C ASN A 126 5.79 17.51 -48.64
N PRO A 127 5.00 18.59 -48.40
CA PRO A 127 5.02 19.31 -47.13
C PRO A 127 4.47 18.47 -45.96
N ASP A 128 3.61 17.48 -46.25
CA ASP A 128 3.01 16.62 -45.23
C ASP A 128 4.04 15.71 -44.56
N TRP A 129 5.09 15.31 -45.30
CA TRP A 129 6.21 14.55 -44.73
C TRP A 129 6.87 15.33 -43.58
N GLU A 130 7.19 16.61 -43.81
CA GLU A 130 7.84 17.44 -42.80
C GLU A 130 6.91 17.69 -41.61
N ALA A 131 5.62 17.92 -41.87
CA ALA A 131 4.60 18.08 -40.84
C ALA A 131 4.47 16.80 -39.98
N ASN A 132 4.44 15.63 -40.59
CA ASN A 132 4.36 14.34 -39.88
C ASN A 132 5.63 14.08 -39.05
N LEU A 133 6.80 14.43 -39.58
CA LEU A 133 8.07 14.30 -38.88
C LEU A 133 8.16 15.25 -37.68
N ARG A 134 7.62 16.48 -37.80
CA ARG A 134 7.45 17.43 -36.68
C ARG A 134 6.49 16.88 -35.63
N LYS A 135 5.32 16.36 -36.01
CA LYS A 135 4.36 15.71 -35.10
C LYS A 135 5.02 14.58 -34.30
N ILE A 136 5.78 13.69 -34.97
CA ILE A 136 6.52 12.60 -34.31
C ILE A 136 7.50 13.17 -33.27
N ARG A 137 8.23 14.23 -33.58
CA ARG A 137 9.18 14.87 -32.64
C ARG A 137 8.48 15.54 -31.46
N ASP A 138 7.31 16.14 -31.68
CA ASP A 138 6.53 16.79 -30.62
C ASP A 138 5.95 15.76 -29.65
N THR A 139 5.47 14.61 -30.15
CA THR A 139 5.03 13.50 -29.29
C THR A 139 6.14 12.97 -28.37
N MET A 140 7.42 13.03 -28.79
CA MET A 140 8.54 12.65 -27.91
C MET A 140 8.75 13.64 -26.76
N SER A 141 8.26 14.87 -26.89
CA SER A 141 8.41 15.93 -25.91
C SER A 141 7.36 15.87 -24.79
N GLU A 142 6.18 15.32 -25.07
CA GLU A 142 5.08 15.21 -24.12
C GLU A 142 5.29 14.07 -23.10
N PHE A 143 6.20 14.25 -22.15
CA PHE A 143 6.28 13.32 -21.03
C PHE A 143 5.12 13.56 -20.06
N ARG A 144 4.11 12.70 -20.11
CA ARG A 144 3.15 12.54 -19.01
C ARG A 144 3.68 11.48 -18.06
N SER A 145 3.76 11.81 -16.78
CA SER A 145 3.95 10.78 -15.75
C SER A 145 2.81 9.78 -15.87
N LEU A 146 3.13 8.50 -16.10
CA LEU A 146 2.13 7.43 -16.12
C LEU A 146 1.34 7.50 -14.80
N LYS A 147 0.06 7.86 -14.89
CA LYS A 147 -0.85 7.83 -13.73
C LYS A 147 -1.19 6.37 -13.51
N MET A 148 -0.69 5.80 -12.42
CA MET A 148 -1.04 4.42 -12.05
C MET A 148 -2.55 4.31 -11.86
N ASN A 149 -3.11 3.16 -12.26
CA ASN A 149 -4.50 2.83 -11.97
C ASN A 149 -4.73 2.86 -10.44
N PRO A 150 -5.81 3.49 -9.92
CA PRO A 150 -6.13 3.49 -8.50
C PRO A 150 -6.07 2.11 -7.81
N LEU A 151 -6.39 1.02 -8.53
CA LEU A 151 -6.35 -0.35 -7.99
C LEU A 151 -4.92 -0.89 -7.81
N GLU A 152 -3.98 -0.46 -8.66
CA GLU A 152 -2.57 -0.88 -8.59
C GLU A 152 -1.75 0.01 -7.64
N ARG A 153 -2.36 1.11 -7.18
CA ARG A 153 -1.74 2.06 -6.27
C ARG A 153 -1.66 1.43 -4.89
N GLY A 154 -0.53 1.62 -4.21
CA GLY A 154 -0.43 1.32 -2.80
C GLY A 154 -1.21 2.32 -1.93
N TRP A 155 -0.77 2.50 -0.68
CA TRP A 155 -1.43 3.36 0.29
C TRP A 155 -1.59 4.82 -0.18
N THR A 156 -0.66 5.32 -1.00
CA THR A 156 -0.67 6.68 -1.55
C THR A 156 -0.17 6.68 -3.00
N GLY A 157 -0.54 7.68 -3.81
CA GLY A 157 -0.14 7.72 -5.22
C GLY A 157 1.35 7.90 -5.50
N ALA A 158 2.03 8.69 -4.68
CA ALA A 158 3.45 8.99 -4.90
C ALA A 158 4.41 7.97 -4.27
N LYS A 159 3.96 7.21 -3.26
CA LYS A 159 4.82 6.27 -2.52
C LYS A 159 4.50 4.84 -2.92
N VAL A 160 5.53 4.00 -2.89
CA VAL A 160 5.44 2.58 -3.23
C VAL A 160 4.90 1.69 -2.10
N GLY A 161 4.70 2.22 -0.89
CA GLY A 161 4.21 1.44 0.25
C GLY A 161 2.80 0.89 0.00
N GLY A 162 2.60 -0.40 0.26
CA GLY A 162 1.37 -1.15 -0.01
C GLY A 162 1.25 -1.70 -1.44
N ARG A 163 2.19 -1.40 -2.33
CA ARG A 163 2.15 -1.88 -3.72
C ARG A 163 2.69 -3.32 -3.83
N SER A 164 2.03 -4.15 -4.64
CA SER A 164 2.56 -5.46 -5.07
C SER A 164 3.68 -5.28 -6.10
N ILE A 165 4.77 -6.04 -5.91
CA ILE A 165 5.92 -6.11 -6.82
C ILE A 165 5.83 -7.37 -7.71
N GLY A 166 4.94 -8.30 -7.38
CA GLY A 166 4.88 -9.64 -7.97
C GLY A 166 5.75 -10.67 -7.21
N PRO A 167 5.78 -11.92 -7.70
CA PRO A 167 6.47 -13.03 -7.05
C PRO A 167 8.00 -12.84 -7.04
N PRO A 168 8.71 -13.48 -6.09
CA PRO A 168 10.17 -13.47 -6.06
C PRO A 168 10.77 -14.17 -7.29
N ASP A 169 12.01 -13.83 -7.62
CA ASP A 169 12.69 -14.43 -8.78
C ASP A 169 12.97 -15.93 -8.48
N PRO A 170 12.86 -16.85 -9.45
CA PRO A 170 13.09 -18.28 -9.24
C PRO A 170 14.54 -18.56 -8.82
N ILE A 171 14.73 -19.58 -7.98
CA ILE A 171 16.05 -20.01 -7.50
C ILE A 171 16.29 -21.44 -7.99
N GLY A 172 17.09 -21.60 -9.04
CA GLY A 172 17.31 -22.90 -9.67
C GLY A 172 16.02 -23.44 -10.28
N GLN A 173 15.55 -24.59 -9.79
CA GLN A 173 14.29 -25.22 -10.19
C GLN A 173 13.08 -24.75 -9.36
N ASN A 174 13.30 -24.08 -8.22
CA ASN A 174 12.22 -23.67 -7.33
C ASN A 174 11.53 -22.41 -7.87
N THR A 175 10.29 -22.56 -8.34
CA THR A 175 9.40 -21.44 -8.69
C THR A 175 8.54 -21.03 -7.49
N PHE A 176 8.26 -19.74 -7.37
CA PHE A 176 7.45 -19.17 -6.29
C PHE A 176 6.07 -18.76 -6.81
N GLU A 177 5.38 -19.72 -7.41
CA GLU A 177 4.02 -19.54 -7.89
C GLU A 177 3.05 -19.37 -6.70
N GLY A 178 2.09 -18.46 -6.84
CA GLY A 178 1.15 -18.12 -5.75
C GLY A 178 1.71 -17.18 -4.67
N PHE A 179 2.98 -16.79 -4.72
CA PHE A 179 3.54 -15.80 -3.79
C PHE A 179 3.30 -14.36 -4.27
N ASP A 180 2.85 -13.50 -3.35
CA ASP A 180 2.83 -12.05 -3.56
C ASP A 180 3.86 -11.36 -2.65
N CYS A 181 4.49 -10.31 -3.17
CA CYS A 181 5.45 -9.49 -2.43
C CYS A 181 4.96 -8.04 -2.37
N ARG A 182 4.75 -7.53 -1.16
CA ARG A 182 4.29 -6.15 -0.93
C ARG A 182 5.33 -5.30 -0.22
N VAL A 183 5.45 -4.05 -0.65
CA VAL A 183 6.38 -3.09 -0.01
C VAL A 183 5.75 -2.52 1.25
N LEU A 184 6.44 -2.61 2.39
CA LEU A 184 6.02 -1.97 3.63
C LEU A 184 6.61 -0.57 3.77
N GLU A 185 7.90 -0.41 3.48
CA GLU A 185 8.59 0.88 3.59
C GLU A 185 9.67 1.00 2.50
N MET A 186 9.76 2.17 1.88
CA MET A 186 10.88 2.56 1.03
C MET A 186 11.39 3.91 1.52
N LYS A 187 12.65 3.98 1.93
CA LYS A 187 13.27 5.22 2.43
C LYS A 187 14.67 5.45 1.91
N LEU A 188 15.00 6.73 1.76
CA LEU A 188 16.36 7.17 1.46
C LEU A 188 17.19 7.17 2.74
N VAL A 189 18.33 6.47 2.72
CA VAL A 189 19.31 6.43 3.79
C VAL A 189 20.60 7.10 3.30
N VAL A 190 21.21 7.91 4.15
CA VAL A 190 22.46 8.63 3.84
C VAL A 190 23.56 8.12 4.75
N VAL A 191 24.72 7.85 4.18
CA VAL A 191 25.94 7.44 4.91
C VAL A 191 27.07 8.41 4.55
N MET A 192 27.84 8.85 5.53
CA MET A 192 29.02 9.70 5.28
C MET A 192 30.20 8.84 4.85
N LYS A 193 30.89 9.25 3.78
CA LYS A 193 32.12 8.64 3.27
C LYS A 193 33.21 9.70 3.14
N GLY A 194 34.46 9.35 3.44
CA GLY A 194 35.58 10.30 3.35
C GLY A 194 35.74 10.92 1.97
N THR A 195 35.70 10.11 0.90
CA THR A 195 35.92 10.60 -0.48
C THR A 195 34.71 11.32 -1.09
N LEU A 196 33.52 10.74 -0.94
CA LEU A 196 32.31 11.20 -1.64
C LEU A 196 31.44 12.15 -0.80
N GLY A 197 31.71 12.24 0.50
CA GLY A 197 30.82 12.86 1.48
C GLY A 197 29.54 12.04 1.67
N ARG A 198 28.39 12.71 1.61
CA ARG A 198 27.06 12.09 1.80
C ARG A 198 26.72 11.14 0.64
N LYS A 199 26.83 9.83 0.85
CA LYS A 199 26.40 8.80 -0.09
C LYS A 199 24.98 8.34 0.21
N ARG A 200 24.08 8.55 -0.76
CA ARG A 200 22.68 8.13 -0.73
C ARG A 200 22.51 6.65 -1.10
N ARG A 201 21.61 5.96 -0.40
CA ARG A 201 21.16 4.58 -0.68
C ARG A 201 19.65 4.49 -0.45
N GLN A 202 18.97 3.65 -1.21
CA GLN A 202 17.57 3.30 -0.97
C GLN A 202 17.49 2.05 -0.11
N SER A 203 16.68 2.12 0.94
CA SER A 203 16.34 1.00 1.82
C SER A 203 14.91 0.56 1.53
N ALA A 204 14.77 -0.68 1.07
CA ALA A 204 13.50 -1.33 0.80
C ALA A 204 13.19 -2.31 1.93
N PHE A 205 11.95 -2.28 2.43
CA PHE A 205 11.40 -3.24 3.37
C PHE A 205 10.16 -3.89 2.75
N VAL A 206 10.22 -5.20 2.58
CA VAL A 206 9.23 -5.99 1.83
C VAL A 206 8.78 -7.18 2.67
N VAL A 207 7.50 -7.53 2.51
CA VAL A 207 6.89 -8.78 3.01
C VAL A 207 6.48 -9.64 1.82
N THR A 208 6.67 -10.96 1.94
CA THR A 208 6.37 -11.97 0.94
C THR A 208 5.54 -13.08 1.60
N GLY A 209 4.60 -13.67 0.87
CA GLY A 209 3.79 -14.77 1.37
C GLY A 209 2.82 -15.32 0.33
N ASN A 210 2.27 -16.50 0.62
CA ASN A 210 1.45 -17.29 -0.30
C ASN A 210 -0.06 -17.23 -0.01
N GLY A 211 -0.48 -16.43 0.98
CA GLY A 211 -1.89 -16.37 1.41
C GLY A 211 -2.38 -17.59 2.21
N ASN A 212 -1.52 -18.58 2.46
CA ASN A 212 -1.84 -19.83 3.15
C ASN A 212 -0.93 -20.04 4.38
N GLY A 213 -0.66 -18.98 5.14
CA GLY A 213 0.12 -19.06 6.39
C GLY A 213 1.64 -19.00 6.21
N LEU A 214 2.20 -19.17 4.99
CA LEU A 214 3.64 -18.97 4.78
C LEU A 214 3.94 -17.51 4.46
N ALA A 215 4.71 -16.86 5.31
CA ALA A 215 5.15 -15.49 5.07
C ALA A 215 6.54 -15.19 5.63
N GLY A 216 7.21 -14.20 5.03
CA GLY A 216 8.54 -13.76 5.41
C GLY A 216 8.74 -12.29 5.09
N PHE A 217 9.69 -11.64 5.75
CA PHE A 217 10.01 -10.24 5.50
C PHE A 217 11.52 -10.01 5.46
N ALA A 218 11.94 -9.01 4.69
CA ALA A 218 13.35 -8.66 4.59
C ALA A 218 13.56 -7.18 4.30
N VAL A 219 14.66 -6.67 4.83
CA VAL A 219 15.22 -5.37 4.50
C VAL A 219 16.42 -5.55 3.57
N ALA A 220 16.45 -4.80 2.49
CA ALA A 220 17.63 -4.68 1.63
C ALA A 220 17.94 -3.21 1.30
N LYS A 221 19.22 -2.94 1.04
CA LYS A 221 19.71 -1.60 0.71
C LYS A 221 20.51 -1.65 -0.58
N SER A 222 20.28 -0.70 -1.48
CA SER A 222 21.04 -0.53 -2.72
C SER A 222 21.21 0.94 -3.07
N VAL A 223 22.02 1.26 -4.07
CA VAL A 223 22.13 2.64 -4.60
C VAL A 223 20.86 3.00 -5.38
N GLU A 224 20.34 2.05 -6.16
CA GLU A 224 19.12 2.19 -6.95
C GLU A 224 17.91 1.57 -6.24
N GLY A 225 16.74 2.21 -6.34
CA GLY A 225 15.51 1.74 -5.71
C GLY A 225 15.02 0.38 -6.25
N LYS A 226 15.02 0.19 -7.57
CA LYS A 226 14.60 -1.09 -8.19
C LYS A 226 15.49 -2.25 -7.74
N ALA A 227 16.82 -2.03 -7.73
CA ALA A 227 17.76 -3.02 -7.24
C ALA A 227 17.58 -3.33 -5.74
N ALA A 228 17.19 -2.35 -4.92
CA ALA A 228 16.87 -2.57 -3.51
C ALA A 228 15.61 -3.44 -3.35
N LEU A 229 14.56 -3.19 -4.15
CA LEU A 229 13.33 -4.00 -4.14
C LEU A 229 13.61 -5.45 -4.53
N ARG A 230 14.33 -5.68 -5.63
CA ARG A 230 14.69 -7.04 -6.09
C ARG A 230 15.46 -7.81 -5.01
N LYS A 231 16.44 -7.16 -4.37
CA LYS A 231 17.19 -7.77 -3.26
C LYS A 231 16.32 -8.05 -2.03
N ALA A 232 15.41 -7.16 -1.69
CA ALA A 232 14.51 -7.36 -0.55
C ALA A 232 13.55 -8.54 -0.83
N LYS A 233 12.96 -8.57 -2.03
CA LYS A 233 12.05 -9.60 -2.53
C LYS A 233 12.64 -11.01 -2.45
N ASN A 234 13.84 -11.20 -3.00
CA ASN A 234 14.46 -12.52 -3.03
C ASN A 234 14.96 -12.93 -1.63
N ARG A 235 15.34 -11.96 -0.78
CA ARG A 235 15.77 -12.21 0.60
C ARG A 235 14.60 -12.56 1.53
N SER A 236 13.41 -12.02 1.32
CA SER A 236 12.23 -12.38 2.12
C SER A 236 11.74 -13.79 1.80
N ALA A 237 11.82 -14.20 0.53
CA ALA A 237 11.50 -15.57 0.10
C ALA A 237 12.41 -16.64 0.74
N GLN A 238 13.65 -16.29 1.08
CA GLN A 238 14.56 -17.20 1.80
C GLN A 238 14.29 -17.30 3.31
N LYS A 239 13.44 -16.42 3.85
CA LYS A 239 13.17 -16.29 5.29
C LYS A 239 11.67 -16.42 5.57
N LEU A 240 11.07 -17.45 5.00
CA LEU A 240 9.67 -17.78 5.22
C LEU A 240 9.50 -18.45 6.58
N VAL A 241 8.35 -18.19 7.17
CA VAL A 241 7.91 -18.70 8.46
C VAL A 241 6.50 -19.24 8.27
N ASN A 242 6.20 -20.39 8.87
CA ASN A 242 4.85 -20.93 8.91
C ASN A 242 4.06 -20.28 10.05
N ILE A 243 2.89 -19.74 9.72
CA ILE A 243 1.96 -19.10 10.65
C ILE A 243 0.68 -19.90 10.62
N GLU A 244 0.27 -20.38 11.78
CA GLU A 244 -0.95 -21.15 11.93
C GLU A 244 -2.18 -20.24 11.87
N LEU A 245 -3.20 -20.67 11.15
CA LEU A 245 -4.44 -19.93 10.93
C LEU A 245 -5.61 -20.71 11.50
N CYS A 246 -6.39 -20.09 12.38
CA CYS A 246 -7.63 -20.65 12.89
C CYS A 246 -8.72 -20.55 11.82
N ASP A 247 -9.31 -21.70 11.47
CA ASP A 247 -10.36 -21.84 10.45
C ASP A 247 -10.01 -21.15 9.11
N GLY A 248 -8.71 -21.07 8.78
CA GLY A 248 -8.18 -20.46 7.56
C GLY A 248 -8.45 -18.96 7.39
N HIS A 249 -8.79 -18.21 8.46
CA HIS A 249 -9.15 -16.78 8.33
C HIS A 249 -8.63 -15.86 9.44
N THR A 250 -8.36 -16.35 10.65
CA THR A 250 -7.97 -15.52 11.81
C THR A 250 -6.84 -16.16 12.61
N VAL A 251 -6.32 -15.45 13.60
CA VAL A 251 -5.36 -15.94 14.60
C VAL A 251 -5.98 -16.91 15.60
N MET A 252 -5.17 -17.76 16.25
CA MET A 252 -5.63 -18.77 17.21
C MET A 252 -6.34 -18.18 18.44
N HIS A 253 -5.71 -17.20 19.08
CA HIS A 253 -6.20 -16.52 20.28
C HIS A 253 -5.84 -15.04 20.31
N ASP A 254 -6.40 -14.30 21.28
CA ASP A 254 -6.01 -12.92 21.57
C ASP A 254 -4.57 -12.93 22.13
N PHE A 255 -3.71 -12.00 21.70
CA PHE A 255 -2.34 -11.93 22.20
C PHE A 255 -1.81 -10.50 22.28
N TYR A 256 -0.86 -10.31 23.18
CA TYR A 256 -0.11 -9.07 23.35
C TYR A 256 1.37 -9.29 23.07
N CYS A 257 1.95 -8.46 22.21
CA CYS A 257 3.36 -8.53 21.86
C CYS A 257 4.04 -7.17 21.94
N ARG A 258 5.32 -7.19 22.29
CA ARG A 258 6.16 -6.00 22.37
C ARG A 258 7.48 -6.25 21.68
N PHE A 259 7.88 -5.31 20.83
CA PHE A 259 9.24 -5.25 20.28
C PHE A 259 9.81 -3.84 20.44
N GLY A 260 10.84 -3.70 21.27
CA GLY A 260 11.34 -2.39 21.70
C GLY A 260 10.23 -1.56 22.35
N ALA A 261 10.03 -0.33 21.86
CA ALA A 261 8.99 0.59 22.32
C ALA A 261 7.63 0.44 21.60
N THR A 262 7.50 -0.52 20.67
CA THR A 262 6.23 -0.79 19.96
C THR A 262 5.49 -1.91 20.67
N LYS A 263 4.26 -1.62 21.11
CA LYS A 263 3.36 -2.58 21.74
C LYS A 263 2.19 -2.86 20.79
N ILE A 264 1.83 -4.12 20.60
CA ILE A 264 0.73 -4.53 19.73
C ILE A 264 -0.20 -5.44 20.52
N THR A 265 -1.47 -5.09 20.55
CA THR A 265 -2.55 -5.95 21.06
C THR A 265 -3.36 -6.44 19.86
N VAL A 266 -3.43 -7.76 19.70
CA VAL A 266 -4.17 -8.43 18.63
C VAL A 266 -5.34 -9.17 19.24
N ILE A 267 -6.51 -9.01 18.63
CA ILE A 267 -7.77 -9.61 19.06
C ILE A 267 -8.33 -10.42 17.89
N LYS A 268 -8.59 -11.71 18.16
CA LYS A 268 -9.28 -12.64 17.27
C LYS A 268 -10.69 -12.13 16.96
N LYS A 269 -11.11 -12.27 15.71
CA LYS A 269 -12.43 -11.82 15.26
C LYS A 269 -13.14 -12.92 14.46
N PRO A 270 -14.48 -12.97 14.52
CA PRO A 270 -15.26 -13.91 13.72
C PRO A 270 -15.22 -13.52 12.24
N ARG A 271 -15.67 -14.45 11.39
CA ARG A 271 -15.76 -14.28 9.94
C ARG A 271 -16.64 -13.06 9.59
N GLY A 272 -16.18 -12.26 8.62
CA GLY A 272 -16.93 -11.11 8.10
C GLY A 272 -16.65 -9.80 8.84
N PHE A 273 -15.75 -9.80 9.83
CA PHE A 273 -15.32 -8.57 10.52
C PHE A 273 -14.34 -7.74 9.66
N GLY A 274 -13.52 -8.40 8.86
CA GLY A 274 -12.46 -7.81 8.05
C GLY A 274 -11.22 -7.40 8.84
N LEU A 275 -10.31 -6.68 8.17
CA LEU A 275 -9.05 -6.23 8.76
C LEU A 275 -9.17 -4.80 9.30
N VAL A 276 -9.34 -4.67 10.62
CA VAL A 276 -9.35 -3.39 11.34
C VAL A 276 -8.03 -3.23 12.10
N CYS A 277 -7.02 -2.75 11.39
CA CYS A 277 -5.67 -2.62 11.92
C CYS A 277 -4.87 -1.51 11.20
N HIS A 278 -3.65 -1.26 11.66
CA HIS A 278 -2.73 -0.34 10.99
C HIS A 278 -2.43 -0.82 9.56
N ARG A 279 -2.31 0.09 8.59
CA ARG A 279 -2.11 -0.24 7.15
C ARG A 279 -0.98 -1.22 6.85
N ALA A 280 0.12 -1.18 7.63
CA ALA A 280 1.22 -2.13 7.48
C ALA A 280 0.85 -3.53 7.97
N ILE A 281 0.10 -3.65 9.07
CA ILE A 281 -0.44 -4.93 9.56
C ILE A 281 -1.44 -5.46 8.55
N LYS A 282 -2.31 -4.61 8.02
CA LYS A 282 -3.27 -4.99 6.96
C LYS A 282 -2.56 -5.63 5.76
N THR A 283 -1.52 -4.98 5.23
CA THR A 283 -0.75 -5.56 4.11
C THR A 283 -0.01 -6.84 4.47
N MET A 284 0.41 -7.02 5.73
CA MET A 284 1.02 -8.28 6.18
C MET A 284 -0.04 -9.38 6.26
N CYS A 285 -1.20 -9.10 6.85
CA CYS A 285 -2.33 -10.04 6.93
C CYS A 285 -2.79 -10.51 5.55
N GLU A 286 -2.93 -9.61 4.59
CA GLU A 286 -3.32 -9.96 3.22
C GLU A 286 -2.30 -10.89 2.53
N VAL A 287 -1.01 -10.77 2.85
CA VAL A 287 0.06 -11.61 2.29
C VAL A 287 0.16 -12.95 3.04
N ILE A 288 -0.16 -12.97 4.33
CA ILE A 288 -0.20 -14.19 5.17
C ILE A 288 -1.45 -15.03 4.85
N GLY A 289 -2.60 -14.39 4.58
CA GLY A 289 -3.91 -15.07 4.45
C GLY A 289 -4.90 -14.79 5.58
N ILE A 290 -4.59 -13.87 6.49
CA ILE A 290 -5.50 -13.47 7.57
C ILE A 290 -6.55 -12.51 7.00
N LYS A 291 -7.83 -12.87 7.12
CA LYS A 291 -8.98 -12.12 6.59
C LYS A 291 -9.65 -11.25 7.66
N ASP A 292 -9.71 -11.76 8.89
CA ASP A 292 -10.42 -11.10 9.99
C ASP A 292 -9.47 -10.88 11.18
N LEU A 293 -9.29 -9.61 11.57
CA LEU A 293 -8.40 -9.27 12.67
C LEU A 293 -8.67 -7.86 13.18
N TYR A 294 -8.62 -7.69 14.51
CA TYR A 294 -8.44 -6.37 15.11
C TYR A 294 -7.04 -6.27 15.71
N ALA A 295 -6.29 -5.23 15.35
CA ALA A 295 -4.98 -4.99 15.96
C ALA A 295 -4.77 -3.51 16.27
N LYS A 296 -4.37 -3.25 17.51
CA LYS A 296 -4.03 -1.91 18.00
C LYS A 296 -2.56 -1.82 18.31
N ILE A 297 -1.93 -0.75 17.84
CA ILE A 297 -0.53 -0.41 18.13
C ILE A 297 -0.52 0.72 19.16
N GLU A 298 0.34 0.60 20.15
CA GLU A 298 0.63 1.61 21.17
C GLU A 298 2.15 1.87 21.25
N GLY A 299 2.53 3.10 21.58
CA GLY A 299 3.93 3.53 21.61
C GLY A 299 4.48 3.87 20.23
N SER A 300 5.65 3.32 19.87
CA SER A 300 6.35 3.69 18.64
C SER A 300 5.70 3.08 17.39
N THR A 301 5.49 3.89 16.35
CA THR A 301 4.89 3.47 15.07
C THR A 301 5.92 3.16 13.97
N ASN A 302 7.15 2.75 14.34
CA ASN A 302 8.17 2.34 13.36
C ASN A 302 7.76 1.02 12.67
N VAL A 303 7.60 1.06 11.34
CA VAL A 303 7.12 -0.08 10.53
C VAL A 303 7.96 -1.34 10.74
N GLN A 304 9.28 -1.23 10.88
CA GLN A 304 10.13 -2.40 11.09
C GLN A 304 9.90 -3.06 12.44
N HIS A 305 9.64 -2.28 13.48
CA HIS A 305 9.35 -2.80 14.81
C HIS A 305 7.93 -3.36 14.90
N ILE A 306 6.98 -2.71 14.20
CA ILE A 306 5.61 -3.22 14.07
C ILE A 306 5.63 -4.61 13.43
N THR A 307 6.34 -4.78 12.30
CA THR A 307 6.44 -6.07 11.61
C THR A 307 7.10 -7.12 12.50
N LYS A 308 8.22 -6.80 13.16
CA LYS A 308 8.88 -7.76 14.06
C LYS A 308 7.99 -8.16 15.24
N ALA A 309 7.37 -7.21 15.93
CA ALA A 309 6.44 -7.49 17.03
C ALA A 309 5.28 -8.36 16.58
N PHE A 310 4.71 -8.08 15.40
CA PHE A 310 3.59 -8.83 14.87
C PHE A 310 3.97 -10.27 14.54
N PHE A 311 5.09 -10.50 13.82
CA PHE A 311 5.57 -11.85 13.52
C PHE A 311 5.98 -12.64 14.77
N ILE A 312 6.59 -12.00 15.77
CA ILE A 312 6.88 -12.64 17.05
C ILE A 312 5.59 -13.14 17.70
N GLY A 313 4.52 -12.33 17.67
CA GLY A 313 3.24 -12.71 18.24
C GLY A 313 2.53 -13.81 17.50
N LEU A 314 2.60 -13.81 16.16
CA LEU A 314 2.06 -14.89 15.35
C LEU A 314 2.80 -16.21 15.61
N LEU A 315 4.12 -16.16 15.78
CA LEU A 315 4.95 -17.33 16.08
C LEU A 315 4.77 -17.88 17.50
N GLN A 316 4.33 -17.05 18.44
CA GLN A 316 4.09 -17.44 19.84
C GLN A 316 2.65 -17.92 20.09
N GLN A 317 1.85 -18.04 19.03
CA GLN A 317 0.51 -18.60 19.15
C GLN A 317 0.59 -20.06 19.58
N ARG A 318 -0.39 -20.47 20.38
CA ARG A 318 -0.59 -21.86 20.76
C ARG A 318 -1.85 -22.37 20.12
N THR A 319 -1.80 -23.60 19.62
CA THR A 319 -3.00 -24.25 19.11
C THR A 319 -3.98 -24.55 20.25
N PRO A 320 -5.29 -24.59 19.96
CA PRO A 320 -6.29 -25.07 20.93
C PRO A 320 -5.97 -26.43 21.55
N ALA A 321 -5.36 -27.34 20.77
CA ALA A 321 -4.94 -28.66 21.20
C ALA A 321 -3.79 -28.59 22.22
N GLU A 322 -2.75 -27.81 21.94
CA GLU A 322 -1.64 -27.58 22.89
C GLU A 322 -2.12 -27.00 24.22
N ILE A 323 -3.09 -26.08 24.17
CA ILE A 323 -3.63 -25.44 25.36
C ILE A 323 -4.42 -26.45 26.21
N ALA A 324 -5.25 -27.27 25.57
CA ALA A 324 -6.01 -28.32 26.25
C ALA A 324 -5.07 -29.31 26.92
N GLU A 325 -4.05 -29.80 26.20
CA GLU A 325 -3.06 -30.76 26.71
C GLU A 325 -2.24 -30.16 27.88
N GLN A 326 -1.78 -28.92 27.75
CA GLN A 326 -1.02 -28.25 28.82
C GLN A 326 -1.82 -28.10 30.12
N LYS A 327 -3.12 -27.83 30.01
CA LYS A 327 -4.02 -27.66 31.15
C LYS A 327 -4.63 -28.97 31.63
N GLY A 328 -4.67 -30.01 30.80
CA GLY A 328 -5.42 -31.23 31.07
C GLY A 328 -6.92 -30.98 31.19
N LEU A 329 -7.47 -30.01 30.47
CA LEU A 329 -8.90 -29.65 30.52
C LEU A 329 -9.49 -29.46 29.12
N HIS A 330 -10.79 -29.73 28.99
CA HIS A 330 -11.51 -29.46 27.74
C HIS A 330 -11.59 -27.95 27.46
N LEU A 331 -11.21 -27.55 26.25
CA LEU A 331 -11.36 -26.18 25.79
C LEU A 331 -12.76 -26.00 25.18
N VAL A 332 -13.61 -25.22 25.84
CA VAL A 332 -15.00 -24.99 25.43
C VAL A 332 -15.18 -23.57 24.87
N GLU A 333 -15.80 -23.49 23.70
CA GLU A 333 -16.18 -22.24 23.05
C GLU A 333 -17.65 -21.93 23.28
N PHE A 334 -17.92 -20.68 23.64
CA PHE A 334 -19.27 -20.15 23.75
C PHE A 334 -19.47 -19.06 22.69
N ARG A 335 -20.28 -19.33 21.66
CA ARG A 335 -20.66 -18.37 20.61
C ARG A 335 -22.09 -17.88 20.79
N SER A 336 -22.32 -16.58 20.60
CA SER A 336 -23.68 -16.01 20.64
C SER A 336 -24.56 -16.51 19.50
N GLU A 337 -23.97 -16.78 18.33
CA GLU A 337 -24.65 -17.34 17.15
C GLU A 337 -25.30 -18.69 17.44
N ASN A 338 -24.65 -19.51 18.28
CA ASN A 338 -25.13 -20.83 18.67
C ASN A 338 -25.96 -20.79 19.96
N GLY A 339 -26.55 -19.64 20.31
CA GLY A 339 -27.32 -19.49 21.55
C GLY A 339 -26.49 -19.72 22.82
N ARG A 340 -25.18 -19.44 22.76
CA ARG A 340 -24.21 -19.69 23.85
C ARG A 340 -24.08 -21.16 24.25
N PHE A 341 -24.47 -22.09 23.36
CA PHE A 341 -24.29 -23.52 23.59
C PHE A 341 -22.79 -23.89 23.68
N PRO A 342 -22.37 -24.72 24.66
CA PRO A 342 -20.97 -25.11 24.83
C PRO A 342 -20.52 -26.02 23.68
N LYS A 343 -19.51 -25.58 22.92
CA LYS A 343 -18.86 -26.41 21.90
C LYS A 343 -17.43 -26.74 22.34
N VAL A 344 -17.11 -28.01 22.50
CA VAL A 344 -15.72 -28.44 22.76
C VAL A 344 -14.90 -28.22 21.49
N ILE A 345 -13.86 -27.39 21.56
CA ILE A 345 -12.89 -27.18 20.46
C ILE A 345 -11.81 -28.26 20.50
N ALA A 346 -11.28 -28.52 21.70
CA ALA A 346 -10.16 -29.44 21.91
C ALA A 346 -10.34 -30.19 23.22
N SER A 347 -9.99 -31.47 23.21
CA SER A 347 -9.92 -32.35 24.37
C SER A 347 -8.47 -32.78 24.59
N PRO A 348 -7.98 -32.78 25.83
CA PRO A 348 -6.67 -33.33 26.15
C PRO A 348 -6.70 -34.86 26.07
N THR A 349 -5.52 -35.48 26.06
CA THR A 349 -5.36 -36.93 26.11
C THR A 349 -5.84 -37.51 27.44
N ALA A 350 -5.53 -36.83 28.55
CA ALA A 350 -6.04 -37.12 29.88
C ALA A 350 -6.64 -35.85 30.49
N CYS A 351 -7.89 -35.96 30.97
CA CYS A 351 -8.56 -34.86 31.67
C CYS A 351 -8.28 -34.93 33.17
N ARG A 352 -8.02 -33.78 33.77
CA ARG A 352 -7.96 -33.63 35.23
C ARG A 352 -9.36 -33.67 35.82
N GLU A 353 -9.47 -34.22 37.01
CA GLU A 353 -10.70 -34.18 37.78
C GLU A 353 -10.85 -32.84 38.50
N SER A 354 -12.06 -32.54 38.99
CA SER A 354 -12.33 -31.27 39.69
C SER A 354 -11.51 -31.10 40.98
N GLU A 355 -11.07 -32.20 41.58
CA GLU A 355 -10.27 -32.22 42.82
C GLU A 355 -8.82 -31.76 42.58
N ASP A 356 -8.28 -32.00 41.39
CA ASP A 356 -6.90 -31.66 41.01
C ASP A 356 -6.73 -30.18 40.65
N ILE A 357 -7.83 -29.44 40.54
CA ILE A 357 -7.85 -28.06 40.10
C ILE A 357 -7.71 -27.13 41.33
N PRO A 358 -6.59 -26.42 41.50
CA PRO A 358 -6.46 -25.47 42.58
C PRO A 358 -7.42 -24.28 42.36
N GLY A 359 -8.15 -23.89 43.40
CA GLY A 359 -9.15 -22.81 43.32
C GLY A 359 -8.60 -21.44 42.88
N ASN A 360 -7.28 -21.24 42.94
CA ASN A 360 -6.61 -20.00 42.54
C ASN A 360 -6.22 -19.99 41.05
N GLU A 361 -6.46 -21.06 40.29
CA GLU A 361 -6.09 -21.16 38.89
C GLU A 361 -6.97 -20.30 37.98
N VAL A 362 -6.34 -19.56 37.06
CA VAL A 362 -7.06 -18.75 36.06
C VAL A 362 -7.69 -19.65 35.01
N MET A 363 -9.02 -19.72 35.03
CA MET A 363 -9.84 -20.48 34.07
C MET A 363 -10.29 -19.65 32.86
N ASP A 364 -10.30 -18.32 32.96
CA ASP A 364 -10.64 -17.48 31.80
C ASP A 364 -9.51 -17.57 30.76
N PHE A 365 -9.84 -18.18 29.62
CA PHE A 365 -8.96 -18.35 28.48
C PHE A 365 -8.27 -17.04 28.06
N LYS A 366 -9.01 -15.92 28.08
CA LYS A 366 -8.44 -14.63 27.65
C LYS A 366 -7.42 -14.10 28.63
N GLN A 367 -7.70 -14.24 29.91
CA GLN A 367 -6.78 -13.81 30.96
C GLN A 367 -5.51 -14.67 30.97
N TYR A 368 -5.67 -15.99 30.80
CA TYR A 368 -4.57 -16.93 30.70
C TYR A 368 -3.64 -16.61 29.51
N MET A 369 -4.20 -16.43 28.30
CA MET A 369 -3.40 -16.14 27.09
C MET A 369 -2.73 -14.76 27.10
N MET A 370 -3.29 -13.79 27.81
CA MET A 370 -2.74 -12.44 27.88
C MET A 370 -1.69 -12.27 28.99
N ASN A 371 -1.36 -13.35 29.72
CA ASN A 371 -0.51 -13.35 30.91
C ASN A 371 -0.98 -12.30 31.94
N ASP A 372 -2.25 -12.41 32.35
CA ASP A 372 -2.92 -11.50 33.30
C ASP A 372 -3.02 -10.03 32.86
N ARG A 373 -2.69 -9.73 31.60
CA ARG A 373 -2.93 -8.41 31.02
C ARG A 373 -4.39 -8.27 30.61
N VAL A 374 -5.12 -7.50 31.39
CA VAL A 374 -6.52 -7.17 31.08
C VAL A 374 -6.58 -5.94 30.17
N ILE A 375 -7.35 -6.06 29.09
CA ILE A 375 -7.65 -4.90 28.23
C ILE A 375 -8.54 -3.95 29.02
N TYR A 376 -8.06 -2.73 29.26
CA TYR A 376 -8.86 -1.70 29.93
C TYR A 376 -10.11 -1.36 29.11
N LYS A 377 -11.27 -1.80 29.59
CA LYS A 377 -12.57 -1.42 29.03
C LYS A 377 -13.03 -0.13 29.69
N ARG A 378 -12.85 1.01 29.00
CA ARG A 378 -13.39 2.28 29.46
C ARG A 378 -14.92 2.17 29.59
N LYS A 379 -15.48 2.49 30.76
CA LYS A 379 -16.93 2.57 30.96
C LYS A 379 -17.51 3.58 29.97
N LYS A 380 -18.50 3.16 29.18
CA LYS A 380 -19.24 4.06 28.29
C LYS A 380 -20.05 5.02 29.17
N TYR A 381 -20.08 6.30 28.81
CA TYR A 381 -21.00 7.24 29.45
C TYR A 381 -22.42 6.73 29.21
N PRO A 382 -23.28 6.70 30.26
CA PRO A 382 -24.66 6.31 30.07
C PRO A 382 -25.29 7.28 29.05
N PRO A 383 -26.06 6.77 28.08
CA PRO A 383 -26.82 7.62 27.17
C PRO A 383 -27.73 8.58 27.93
N PHE A 384 -28.00 9.77 27.40
CA PHE A 384 -28.82 10.77 28.11
C PHE A 384 -30.18 10.23 28.56
N TYR A 385 -30.78 9.34 27.76
CA TYR A 385 -32.12 8.79 28.00
C TYR A 385 -32.19 7.84 29.21
N THR A 386 -31.07 7.37 29.77
CA THR A 386 -31.12 6.44 30.91
C THR A 386 -31.69 7.06 32.18
N LYS A 387 -31.74 8.39 32.25
CA LYS A 387 -32.32 9.14 33.37
C LYS A 387 -33.85 9.31 33.24
N HIS A 388 -34.42 9.00 32.09
CA HIS A 388 -35.85 9.20 31.84
C HIS A 388 -36.66 8.00 32.33
N ARG A 389 -37.90 8.24 32.81
CA ARG A 389 -38.86 7.21 33.20
C ARG A 389 -39.13 6.17 32.10
N SER A 390 -39.06 6.58 30.83
CA SER A 390 -39.21 5.68 29.68
C SER A 390 -38.14 4.57 29.65
N TRP A 391 -36.90 4.88 30.06
CA TRP A 391 -35.83 3.90 30.15
C TRP A 391 -36.08 2.90 31.29
N GLU A 392 -36.56 3.36 32.44
CA GLU A 392 -36.93 2.47 33.54
C GLU A 392 -38.05 1.50 33.14
N ILE A 393 -39.06 2.01 32.42
CA ILE A 393 -40.13 1.18 31.84
C ILE A 393 -39.55 0.17 30.85
N TYR A 394 -38.60 0.57 30.00
CA TYR A 394 -37.89 -0.34 29.10
C TYR A 394 -37.14 -1.43 29.87
N CYS A 395 -36.35 -1.08 30.87
CA CYS A 395 -35.65 -2.05 31.73
C CYS A 395 -36.62 -3.03 32.38
N ARG A 396 -37.76 -2.55 32.91
CA ARG A 396 -38.80 -3.40 33.50
C ARG A 396 -39.42 -4.38 32.49
N ARG A 397 -39.56 -3.97 31.22
CA ARG A 397 -40.00 -4.87 30.14
C ARG A 397 -38.93 -5.90 29.79
N GLN A 398 -37.67 -5.50 29.72
CA GLN A 398 -36.54 -6.40 29.42
C GLN A 398 -36.28 -7.40 30.55
N GLU A 399 -36.57 -7.06 31.80
CA GLU A 399 -36.38 -7.95 32.95
C GLU A 399 -37.16 -9.27 32.80
N LYS A 400 -38.33 -9.22 32.13
CA LYS A 400 -39.12 -10.43 31.82
C LYS A 400 -38.39 -11.43 30.93
N ILE A 401 -37.44 -10.97 30.11
CA ILE A 401 -36.72 -11.76 29.10
C ILE A 401 -35.30 -12.10 29.59
N ARG A 402 -34.85 -11.57 30.74
CA ARG A 402 -33.47 -11.69 31.24
C ARG A 402 -32.94 -13.13 31.26
N ASN A 403 -33.79 -14.08 31.62
CA ASN A 403 -33.41 -15.50 31.77
C ASN A 403 -33.70 -16.36 30.53
N HIS A 404 -34.25 -15.80 29.44
CA HIS A 404 -34.62 -16.58 28.25
C HIS A 404 -33.46 -17.40 27.68
N ASP A 405 -32.27 -16.81 27.54
CA ASP A 405 -31.11 -17.52 27.01
C ASP A 405 -30.69 -18.69 27.89
N LYS A 406 -30.78 -18.53 29.22
CA LYS A 406 -30.48 -19.60 30.18
C LYS A 406 -31.50 -20.73 30.08
N VAL A 407 -32.80 -20.39 30.06
CA VAL A 407 -33.88 -21.37 29.91
C VAL A 407 -33.77 -22.11 28.59
N LYS A 408 -33.45 -21.41 27.49
CA LYS A 408 -33.24 -22.03 26.18
C LYS A 408 -32.07 -23.01 26.19
N LEU A 409 -30.96 -22.64 26.84
CA LEU A 409 -29.79 -23.51 26.97
C LEU A 409 -30.10 -24.75 27.82
N ASP A 410 -30.85 -24.58 28.91
CA ASP A 410 -31.32 -25.66 29.78
C ASP A 410 -32.24 -26.64 29.04
N MET A 411 -33.16 -26.12 28.23
CA MET A 411 -34.03 -26.93 27.36
C MET A 411 -33.23 -27.74 26.33
N HIS A 412 -32.25 -27.11 25.67
CA HIS A 412 -31.36 -27.81 24.75
C HIS A 412 -30.51 -28.88 25.45
N LEU A 413 -30.09 -28.65 26.69
CA LEU A 413 -29.31 -29.60 27.48
C LEU A 413 -30.14 -30.86 27.82
N HIS A 414 -31.35 -30.67 28.35
CA HIS A 414 -32.19 -31.77 28.83
C HIS A 414 -32.96 -32.49 27.72
N TYR A 415 -33.40 -31.75 26.69
CA TYR A 415 -34.30 -32.28 25.66
C TYR A 415 -33.69 -32.27 24.24
N GLY A 416 -32.50 -31.69 24.05
CA GLY A 416 -31.86 -31.54 22.73
C GLY A 416 -32.45 -30.44 21.85
N GLU A 417 -33.66 -29.98 22.15
CA GLU A 417 -34.41 -28.97 21.38
C GLU A 417 -35.11 -27.97 22.31
N ILE A 418 -35.57 -26.84 21.76
CA ILE A 418 -36.39 -25.90 22.52
C ILE A 418 -37.77 -26.53 22.71
N ARG A 419 -38.05 -27.01 23.93
CA ARG A 419 -39.35 -27.55 24.30
C ARG A 419 -40.11 -26.64 25.24
N SER A 420 -41.43 -26.73 25.12
CA SER A 420 -42.41 -26.20 26.04
C SER A 420 -43.61 -27.16 26.09
N PHE A 421 -44.40 -27.09 27.16
CA PHE A 421 -45.68 -27.81 27.23
C PHE A 421 -46.57 -27.59 25.99
N LEU A 422 -46.52 -26.40 25.40
CA LEU A 422 -47.29 -26.06 24.20
C LEU A 422 -46.76 -26.76 22.95
N THR A 423 -45.45 -26.92 22.79
CA THR A 423 -44.85 -27.64 21.64
C THR A 423 -45.03 -29.15 21.73
N ASP A 424 -45.33 -29.69 22.93
CA ASP A 424 -45.69 -31.08 23.13
C ASP A 424 -47.17 -31.32 22.77
N LYS A 425 -48.05 -30.38 23.16
CA LYS A 425 -49.48 -30.42 22.83
C LYS A 425 -49.78 -30.11 21.35
N TYR A 426 -48.99 -29.22 20.75
CA TYR A 426 -49.14 -28.74 19.38
C TYR A 426 -47.78 -28.83 18.65
N PRO A 427 -47.43 -30.01 18.11
CA PRO A 427 -46.15 -30.24 17.43
C PRO A 427 -45.92 -29.33 16.22
N GLU A 428 -46.99 -28.89 15.55
CA GLU A 428 -46.98 -27.95 14.44
C GLU A 428 -46.48 -26.55 14.84
N CYS A 429 -46.56 -26.20 16.12
CA CYS A 429 -46.06 -24.93 16.65
C CYS A 429 -44.55 -24.95 16.96
N ARG A 430 -43.84 -26.05 16.61
CA ARG A 430 -42.39 -26.12 16.80
C ARG A 430 -41.69 -25.12 15.88
N PRO A 431 -40.80 -24.26 16.41
CA PRO A 431 -39.98 -23.42 15.55
C PRO A 431 -39.14 -24.33 14.65
N PRO A 432 -39.02 -24.02 13.35
CA PRO A 432 -38.22 -24.83 12.44
C PRO A 432 -36.80 -24.93 13.00
N SER A 433 -36.35 -26.16 13.26
CA SER A 433 -35.00 -26.39 13.76
C SER A 433 -34.02 -25.81 12.74
N GLY A 434 -33.16 -24.89 13.17
CA GLY A 434 -32.19 -24.20 12.31
C GLY A 434 -31.07 -25.12 11.81
N LYS A 435 -31.38 -26.32 11.31
CA LYS A 435 -30.47 -27.05 10.44
C LYS A 435 -30.40 -26.28 9.13
N ALA A 436 -29.28 -25.61 8.91
CA ALA A 436 -28.90 -25.17 7.58
C ALA A 436 -29.08 -26.35 6.62
N LYS A 437 -29.73 -26.13 5.48
CA LYS A 437 -29.77 -27.08 4.38
C LYS A 437 -28.33 -27.56 4.13
N VAL A 438 -28.03 -28.81 4.45
CA VAL A 438 -26.91 -29.50 3.86
C VAL A 438 -27.31 -29.61 2.40
N VAL A 439 -26.62 -28.87 1.53
CA VAL A 439 -26.77 -29.03 0.09
C VAL A 439 -26.11 -30.37 -0.22
N GLU A 440 -26.92 -31.43 -0.23
CA GLU A 440 -26.58 -32.68 -0.89
C GLU A 440 -26.48 -32.36 -2.38
N SER A 441 -25.25 -32.24 -2.87
CA SER A 441 -24.95 -32.33 -4.30
C SER A 441 -25.09 -33.81 -4.67
N GLU A 442 -26.32 -34.25 -4.91
CA GLU A 442 -26.58 -35.47 -5.66
C GLU A 442 -26.35 -35.21 -7.15
N ALA A 443 -25.82 -36.26 -7.79
CA ALA A 443 -25.35 -36.32 -9.14
C ALA A 443 -26.47 -36.10 -10.17
N GLU A 444 -26.09 -35.45 -11.28
CA GLU A 444 -26.40 -35.82 -12.66
C GLU A 444 -25.33 -35.25 -13.59
#